data_AF-A0A4Y8WA59-F1
#
_entry.id   AF-A0A4Y8WA59-F1
#
_cell.length_a   1.000
_cell.length_b   1.000
_cell.length_c   1.000
_cell.angle_alpha   90.00
_cell.angle_beta   90.00
_cell.angle_gamma   90.00
#
_symmetry.space_group_name_H-M   'P 1'
#
loop_
_entity.id
_entity.type
_entity.pdbx_description
1 polymer ?
#
loop_
_entity_poly.entity_id
_entity_poly.type
_entity_poly.pdbx_seq_one_letter_code
_entity_poly.pdbx_strand_id
1 'polypeptide(L)'
;MKQMVQVEIQEDELLKFEKISGISYKIKGNYSKLFLADLMAFHRLFGVGSDEVLMVLNDYEKGLNRAGIKAPTPFKHPLLKGLHHIHFASSCYIRQNIKIGLGKNGLTNIINSVLEDDTKSPHQQAEEIAEQVVSGTLDKRKARNKMTGEWVVYAKYNDELYYLCLARHDDGDRFIRDRIEQHCVEEFPFLSSLLSNECVS
;
A
#
# COMPACT_ATOMS: atom_id res chain seq x y z
N MET A 1 2.69 -19.15 -15.71
CA MET A 1 2.93 -17.85 -16.36
C MET A 1 2.03 -16.83 -15.69
N LYS A 2 2.57 -15.76 -15.08
CA LYS A 2 1.75 -14.62 -14.66
C LYS A 2 1.31 -13.89 -15.93
N GLN A 3 0.00 -13.73 -16.12
CA GLN A 3 -0.53 -12.95 -17.23
C GLN A 3 -0.14 -11.49 -17.00
N MET A 4 0.70 -10.93 -17.88
CA MET A 4 0.95 -9.49 -17.90
C MET A 4 -0.34 -8.82 -18.39
N VAL A 5 -0.95 -8.03 -17.51
CA VAL A 5 -2.09 -7.21 -17.88
C VAL A 5 -1.54 -5.86 -18.31
N GLN A 6 -1.70 -5.55 -19.59
CA GLN A 6 -1.36 -4.25 -20.13
C GLN A 6 -2.62 -3.38 -20.11
N VAL A 7 -2.54 -2.24 -19.43
CA VAL A 7 -3.62 -1.25 -19.41
C VAL A 7 -3.13 -0.05 -20.23
N GLU A 8 -3.86 0.26 -21.29
CA GLU A 8 -3.63 1.48 -22.05
C GLU A 8 -4.48 2.60 -21.44
N ILE A 9 -3.85 3.73 -21.13
CA ILE A 9 -4.49 4.93 -20.58
C ILE A 9 -4.10 6.08 -21.49
N GLN A 10 -5.10 6.72 -22.08
CA GLN A 10 -4.89 7.89 -22.93
C GLN A 10 -4.57 9.12 -22.07
N GLU A 11 -3.81 10.06 -22.62
CA GLU A 11 -3.35 11.24 -21.86
C GLU A 11 -4.53 12.12 -21.39
N ASP A 12 -5.59 12.22 -22.18
CA ASP A 12 -6.80 12.97 -21.80
C ASP A 12 -7.55 12.30 -20.64
N GLU A 13 -7.61 10.97 -20.60
CA GLU A 13 -8.14 10.23 -19.46
C GLU A 13 -7.33 10.50 -18.19
N LEU A 14 -6.00 10.53 -18.32
CA LEU A 14 -5.08 10.76 -17.22
C LEU A 14 -5.25 12.17 -16.63
N LEU A 15 -5.29 13.20 -17.49
CA LEU A 15 -5.52 14.59 -17.09
C LEU A 15 -6.91 14.79 -16.46
N LYS A 16 -7.92 14.10 -16.98
CA LYS A 16 -9.26 14.13 -16.39
C LYS A 16 -9.26 13.47 -15.02
N PHE A 17 -8.59 12.33 -14.87
CA PHE A 17 -8.47 11.64 -13.60
C PHE A 17 -7.69 12.45 -12.57
N GLU A 18 -6.61 13.13 -12.96
CA GLU A 18 -5.87 14.03 -12.07
C GLU A 18 -6.79 15.09 -11.44
N LYS A 19 -7.62 15.74 -12.27
CA LYS A 19 -8.59 16.76 -11.84
C LYS A 19 -9.66 16.19 -10.92
N ILE A 20 -10.24 15.04 -11.27
CA ILE A 20 -11.34 14.41 -10.52
C ILE A 20 -10.84 13.81 -9.20
N SER A 21 -9.73 13.07 -9.25
CA SER A 21 -9.11 12.49 -8.05
C SER A 21 -8.66 13.58 -7.09
N GLY A 22 -8.27 14.74 -7.63
CA GLY A 22 -7.90 15.87 -6.81
C GLY A 22 -6.60 15.69 -6.07
N ILE A 23 -5.74 14.85 -6.62
CA ILE A 23 -4.45 14.49 -6.04
C ILE A 23 -3.65 15.73 -5.61
N SER A 24 -3.63 16.78 -6.43
CA SER A 24 -2.88 18.02 -6.17
C SER A 24 -3.32 18.81 -4.92
N TYR A 25 -4.55 18.60 -4.42
CA TYR A 25 -4.99 19.19 -3.14
C TYR A 25 -4.95 18.18 -1.97
N LYS A 26 -4.86 16.88 -2.26
CA LYS A 26 -4.82 15.81 -1.26
C LYS A 26 -3.40 15.53 -0.79
N ILE A 27 -2.39 15.70 -1.62
CA ILE A 27 -0.98 15.48 -1.26
C ILE A 27 -0.14 16.70 -1.67
N LYS A 28 0.96 16.91 -0.96
CA LYS A 28 1.96 17.94 -1.21
C LYS A 28 3.12 17.43 -2.06
N GLY A 29 3.44 16.13 -1.97
CA GLY A 29 4.54 15.54 -2.72
C GLY A 29 4.29 15.58 -4.22
N ASN A 30 5.38 15.63 -4.97
CA ASN A 30 5.37 15.48 -6.42
C ASN A 30 4.97 14.04 -6.78
N TYR A 31 4.35 13.84 -7.93
CA TYR A 31 3.93 12.53 -8.41
C TYR A 31 4.18 12.41 -9.91
N SER A 32 4.56 11.22 -10.36
CA SER A 32 4.75 10.93 -11.79
C SER A 32 3.42 10.67 -12.50
N LYS A 33 3.42 10.76 -13.84
CA LYS A 33 2.30 10.24 -14.64
C LYS A 33 2.09 8.74 -14.44
N LEU A 34 3.17 7.97 -14.20
CA LEU A 34 3.09 6.54 -13.90
C LEU A 34 2.31 6.27 -12.61
N PHE A 35 2.55 7.04 -11.55
CA PHE A 35 1.81 6.90 -10.29
C PHE A 35 0.31 7.16 -10.49
N LEU A 36 -0.02 8.19 -11.27
CA LEU A 36 -1.40 8.53 -11.58
C LEU A 36 -2.09 7.44 -12.43
N ALA A 37 -1.38 6.89 -13.42
CA ALA A 37 -1.82 5.75 -14.21
C ALA A 37 -2.04 4.50 -13.34
N ASP A 38 -1.16 4.27 -12.36
CA ASP A 38 -1.28 3.17 -11.41
C ASP A 38 -2.51 3.30 -10.51
N LEU A 39 -2.84 4.50 -10.03
CA LEU A 39 -4.07 4.71 -9.26
C LEU A 39 -5.31 4.28 -10.07
N MET A 40 -5.35 4.61 -11.36
CA MET A 40 -6.42 4.18 -12.26
C MET A 40 -6.40 2.67 -12.50
N ALA A 41 -5.23 2.10 -12.77
CA ALA A 41 -5.07 0.68 -13.04
C ALA A 41 -5.44 -0.18 -11.81
N PHE A 42 -4.99 0.22 -10.62
CA PHE A 42 -5.31 -0.48 -9.38
C PHE A 42 -6.81 -0.45 -9.06
N HIS A 43 -7.48 0.66 -9.37
CA HIS A 43 -8.93 0.73 -9.27
C HIS A 43 -9.61 -0.24 -10.25
N ARG A 44 -9.24 -0.19 -11.53
CA ARG A 44 -9.85 -1.02 -12.59
C ARG A 44 -9.59 -2.51 -12.39
N LEU A 45 -8.39 -2.89 -11.93
CA LEU A 45 -7.95 -4.29 -11.85
C LEU A 45 -8.17 -4.94 -10.49
N PHE A 46 -8.08 -4.17 -9.41
CA PHE A 46 -8.08 -4.71 -8.04
C PHE A 46 -9.13 -4.07 -7.13
N GLY A 47 -9.92 -3.12 -7.63
CA GLY A 47 -10.95 -2.42 -6.86
C GLY A 47 -10.41 -1.47 -5.80
N VAL A 48 -9.11 -1.17 -5.81
CA VAL A 48 -8.49 -0.25 -4.83
C VAL A 48 -8.90 1.18 -5.16
N GLY A 49 -9.51 1.87 -4.21
CA GLY A 49 -9.88 3.27 -4.38
C GLY A 49 -8.65 4.18 -4.31
N SER A 50 -8.52 5.14 -5.24
CA SER A 50 -7.42 6.11 -5.19
C SER A 50 -7.41 6.91 -3.89
N ASP A 51 -8.58 7.22 -3.34
CA ASP A 51 -8.70 7.96 -2.08
C ASP A 51 -8.11 7.22 -0.88
N GLU A 52 -8.18 5.88 -0.87
CA GLU A 52 -7.57 5.07 0.18
C GLU A 52 -6.03 5.24 0.18
N VAL A 53 -5.43 5.32 -1.02
CA VAL A 53 -3.99 5.57 -1.20
C VAL A 53 -3.65 7.02 -0.82
N LEU A 54 -4.39 7.99 -1.34
CA LEU A 54 -4.11 9.41 -1.14
C LEU A 54 -4.29 9.84 0.32
N MET A 55 -5.23 9.27 1.05
CA MET A 55 -5.39 9.52 2.49
C MET A 55 -4.16 9.06 3.29
N VAL A 56 -3.59 7.91 2.95
CA VAL A 56 -2.36 7.42 3.58
C VAL A 56 -1.19 8.37 3.32
N LEU A 57 -1.05 8.83 2.08
CA LEU A 57 0.02 9.77 1.71
C LEU A 57 -0.16 11.14 2.40
N ASN A 58 -1.39 11.66 2.46
CA ASN A 58 -1.68 12.89 3.17
C ASN A 58 -1.34 12.82 4.65
N ASP A 59 -1.69 11.72 5.31
CA ASP A 59 -1.32 11.48 6.70
C ASP A 59 0.20 11.40 6.85
N TYR A 60 0.88 10.64 5.99
CA TYR A 60 2.33 10.50 6.01
C TYR A 60 3.05 11.84 5.91
N GLU A 61 2.64 12.70 4.98
CA GLU A 61 3.18 14.04 4.78
C GLU A 61 2.97 14.97 5.98
N LYS A 62 1.97 14.69 6.81
CA LYS A 62 1.67 15.43 8.05
C LYS A 62 2.31 14.79 9.28
N GLY A 63 3.11 13.73 9.11
CA GLY A 63 3.69 12.97 10.23
C GLY A 63 2.67 12.16 11.02
N LEU A 64 1.54 11.81 10.41
CA LEU A 64 0.45 11.03 11.01
C LEU A 64 0.43 9.60 10.46
N ASN A 65 -0.21 8.69 11.19
CA ASN A 65 -0.44 7.31 10.76
C ASN A 65 -1.81 6.82 11.25
N ARG A 66 -2.90 7.42 10.76
CA ARG A 66 -4.26 7.03 11.21
C ARG A 66 -4.67 5.66 10.69
N ALA A 67 -4.10 5.23 9.58
CA ALA A 67 -4.32 3.90 9.01
C ALA A 67 -3.65 2.78 9.83
N GLY A 68 -2.76 3.10 10.77
CA GLY A 68 -2.03 2.11 11.56
C GLY A 68 -1.18 1.18 10.69
N ILE A 69 -0.66 1.70 9.59
CA ILE A 69 0.21 0.95 8.67
C ILE A 69 1.62 0.84 9.22
N LYS A 70 2.38 -0.12 8.71
CA LYS A 70 3.82 -0.18 8.97
C LYS A 70 4.49 1.13 8.52
N ALA A 71 5.48 1.57 9.29
CA ALA A 71 6.28 2.74 8.95
C ALA A 71 6.92 2.58 7.56
N PRO A 72 7.04 3.65 6.77
CA PRO A 72 7.76 3.62 5.51
C PRO A 72 9.21 3.20 5.72
N THR A 73 9.74 2.37 4.83
CA THR A 73 11.13 1.91 4.91
C THR A 73 11.85 2.02 3.57
N PRO A 74 13.17 2.23 3.57
CA PRO A 74 13.95 2.15 2.35
C PRO A 74 13.95 0.71 1.82
N PHE A 75 14.01 0.56 0.51
CA PHE A 75 14.30 -0.74 -0.10
C PHE A 75 15.72 -1.18 0.26
N LYS A 76 15.86 -2.47 0.57
CA LYS A 76 17.14 -3.07 0.97
C LYS A 76 17.86 -3.73 -0.21
N HIS A 77 17.13 -4.14 -1.24
CA HIS A 77 17.70 -4.84 -2.38
C HIS A 77 18.34 -3.86 -3.38
N PRO A 78 19.45 -4.25 -4.05
CA PRO A 78 20.24 -3.35 -4.89
C PRO A 78 19.43 -2.63 -5.98
N LEU A 79 18.47 -3.32 -6.62
CA LEU A 79 17.73 -2.78 -7.76
C LEU A 79 16.88 -1.55 -7.41
N LEU A 80 16.36 -1.46 -6.19
CA LEU A 80 15.52 -0.35 -5.72
C LEU A 80 16.22 0.47 -4.62
N LYS A 81 17.53 0.27 -4.43
CA LYS A 81 18.29 0.99 -3.40
C LYS A 81 18.17 2.50 -3.63
N GLY A 82 17.97 3.25 -2.54
CA GLY A 82 17.73 4.70 -2.56
C GLY A 82 16.25 5.07 -2.61
N LEU A 83 15.38 4.17 -3.06
CA LEU A 83 13.93 4.35 -2.99
C LEU A 83 13.37 3.88 -1.65
N HIS A 84 12.15 4.33 -1.37
CA HIS A 84 11.36 3.94 -0.21
C HIS A 84 10.03 3.34 -0.65
N HIS A 85 9.41 2.57 0.25
CA HIS A 85 8.02 2.18 0.12
C HIS A 85 7.23 2.51 1.38
N ILE A 86 5.97 2.87 1.16
CA ILE A 86 4.95 2.98 2.18
C ILE A 86 3.78 2.08 1.80
N HIS A 87 3.23 1.35 2.76
CA HIS A 87 2.05 0.53 2.51
C HIS A 87 0.81 1.43 2.44
N PHE A 88 -0.09 1.20 1.51
CA PHE A 88 -1.44 1.75 1.62
C PHE A 88 -2.41 0.70 2.17
N ALA A 89 -3.39 1.14 2.96
CA ALA A 89 -4.46 0.28 3.44
C ALA A 89 -5.65 0.40 2.49
N SER A 90 -6.33 -0.71 2.21
CA SER A 90 -7.57 -0.74 1.42
C SER A 90 -8.46 -1.86 1.95
N SER A 91 -9.77 -1.71 1.76
CA SER A 91 -10.76 -2.76 2.03
C SER A 91 -10.39 -4.09 1.36
N CYS A 92 -9.75 -4.06 0.19
CA CYS A 92 -9.28 -5.24 -0.54
C CYS A 92 -8.26 -6.08 0.25
N TYR A 93 -7.59 -5.50 1.26
CA TYR A 93 -6.58 -6.18 2.07
C TYR A 93 -7.07 -6.60 3.46
N ILE A 94 -8.37 -6.46 3.76
CA ILE A 94 -8.95 -6.89 5.05
C ILE A 94 -8.67 -8.37 5.32
N ARG A 95 -8.97 -9.24 4.35
CA ARG A 95 -8.73 -10.69 4.46
C ARG A 95 -7.28 -10.99 4.81
N GLN A 96 -6.34 -10.34 4.12
CA GLN A 96 -4.91 -10.57 4.33
C GLN A 96 -4.48 -10.10 5.72
N ASN A 97 -4.98 -8.95 6.19
CA ASN A 97 -4.69 -8.45 7.53
C ASN A 97 -5.26 -9.35 8.62
N ILE A 98 -6.47 -9.87 8.46
CA ILE A 98 -7.06 -10.86 9.38
C ILE A 98 -6.18 -12.11 9.42
N LYS A 99 -5.85 -12.68 8.25
CA LYS A 99 -5.00 -13.88 8.16
C LYS A 99 -3.65 -13.70 8.86
N ILE A 100 -2.95 -12.60 8.59
CA ILE A 100 -1.65 -12.32 9.25
C ILE A 100 -1.85 -12.08 10.76
N GLY A 101 -2.92 -11.38 11.15
CA GLY A 101 -3.20 -11.05 12.55
C GLY A 101 -3.53 -12.26 13.42
N LEU A 102 -4.30 -13.22 12.89
CA LEU A 102 -4.59 -14.48 13.56
C LEU A 102 -3.35 -15.41 13.60
N GLY A 103 -2.46 -15.31 12.61
CA GLY A 103 -1.30 -16.19 12.54
C GLY A 103 -1.71 -17.67 12.42
N LYS A 104 -0.90 -18.57 12.97
CA LYS A 104 -1.12 -20.02 12.83
C LYS A 104 -2.30 -20.55 13.65
N ASN A 105 -2.42 -20.10 14.90
CA ASN A 105 -3.36 -20.67 15.89
C ASN A 105 -4.42 -19.68 16.39
N GLY A 106 -4.40 -18.41 15.94
CA GLY A 106 -5.24 -17.37 16.53
C GLY A 106 -6.73 -17.63 16.40
N LEU A 107 -7.18 -18.21 15.28
CA LEU A 107 -8.58 -18.58 15.10
C LEU A 107 -9.01 -19.66 16.11
N THR A 108 -8.23 -20.74 16.23
CA THR A 108 -8.50 -21.82 17.19
C THR A 108 -8.51 -21.31 18.63
N ASN A 109 -7.56 -20.44 18.98
CA ASN A 109 -7.48 -19.86 20.32
C ASN A 109 -8.71 -19.01 20.64
N ILE A 110 -9.19 -18.18 19.69
CA ILE A 110 -10.41 -17.39 19.87
C ILE A 110 -11.63 -18.31 20.06
N ILE A 111 -11.80 -19.30 19.17
CA ILE A 111 -12.93 -20.22 19.24
C ILE A 111 -12.95 -20.95 20.58
N ASN A 112 -11.83 -21.56 20.99
CA ASN A 112 -11.76 -22.29 22.26
C ASN A 112 -12.07 -21.37 23.44
N SER A 113 -11.50 -20.17 23.47
CA SER A 113 -11.74 -19.20 24.54
C SER A 113 -13.20 -18.75 24.64
N VAL A 114 -13.91 -18.63 23.52
CA VAL A 114 -15.33 -18.22 23.53
C VAL A 114 -16.25 -19.40 23.88
N LEU A 115 -15.93 -20.61 23.42
CA LEU A 115 -16.72 -21.81 23.71
C LEU A 115 -16.57 -22.33 25.15
N GLU A 116 -15.48 -21.95 25.84
CA GLU A 116 -15.30 -22.22 27.27
C GLU A 116 -16.28 -21.44 28.17
N ASP A 117 -16.91 -20.38 27.65
CA ASP A 117 -17.92 -19.60 28.36
C ASP A 117 -19.31 -20.21 28.19
N ASP A 118 -19.69 -21.06 29.15
CA ASP A 118 -20.98 -21.77 29.19
C ASP A 118 -22.17 -20.86 29.56
N THR A 119 -21.91 -19.61 29.93
CA THR A 119 -22.95 -18.62 30.26
C THR A 119 -23.57 -18.00 29.01
N LYS A 120 -22.91 -18.11 27.85
CA LYS A 120 -23.35 -17.55 26.58
C LYS A 120 -24.14 -18.58 25.76
N SER A 121 -25.22 -18.12 25.14
CA SER A 121 -25.92 -18.90 24.13
C SER A 121 -25.05 -19.11 22.88
N PRO A 122 -25.32 -20.14 22.06
CA PRO A 122 -24.59 -20.35 20.80
C PRO A 122 -24.62 -19.14 19.85
N HIS A 123 -25.69 -18.34 19.85
CA HIS A 123 -25.77 -17.11 19.07
C HIS A 123 -24.76 -16.06 19.55
N GLN A 124 -24.72 -15.81 20.86
CA GLN A 124 -23.78 -14.85 21.46
C GLN A 124 -22.33 -15.29 21.25
N GLN A 125 -22.05 -16.59 21.37
CA GLN A 125 -20.73 -17.15 21.08
C GLN A 125 -20.34 -16.92 19.60
N ALA A 126 -21.26 -17.17 18.65
CA ALA A 126 -20.98 -16.95 17.23
C ALA A 126 -20.73 -15.47 16.90
N GLU A 127 -21.51 -14.57 17.49
CA GLU A 127 -21.34 -13.11 17.36
C GLU A 127 -19.98 -12.66 17.87
N GLU A 128 -19.60 -13.11 19.07
CA GLU A 128 -18.30 -12.77 19.67
C GLU A 128 -17.13 -13.34 18.88
N ILE A 129 -17.23 -14.58 18.38
CA ILE A 129 -16.21 -15.15 17.50
C ILE A 129 -16.04 -14.27 16.26
N ALA A 130 -17.12 -13.89 15.60
CA ALA A 130 -17.06 -13.03 14.41
C ALA A 130 -16.42 -11.67 14.71
N GLU A 131 -16.82 -11.03 15.81
CA GLU A 131 -16.28 -9.75 16.26
C GLU A 131 -14.78 -9.85 16.57
N GLN A 132 -14.36 -10.83 17.37
CA GLN A 132 -12.95 -10.99 17.76
C GLN A 132 -12.06 -11.36 16.55
N VAL A 133 -12.55 -12.22 15.66
CA VAL A 133 -11.83 -12.64 14.46
C VAL A 133 -11.64 -11.48 13.49
N VAL A 134 -12.67 -10.66 13.27
CA VAL A 134 -12.62 -9.57 12.29
C VAL A 134 -12.16 -8.27 12.95
N SER A 135 -13.05 -7.59 13.67
CA SER A 135 -12.80 -6.28 14.27
C SER A 135 -11.65 -6.32 15.26
N GLY A 136 -11.69 -7.27 16.20
CA GLY A 136 -10.65 -7.42 17.21
C GLY A 136 -9.25 -7.66 16.62
N THR A 137 -9.15 -8.43 15.54
CA THR A 137 -7.87 -8.65 14.84
C THR A 137 -7.39 -7.38 14.13
N LEU A 138 -8.27 -6.70 13.39
CA LEU A 138 -7.92 -5.50 12.65
C LEU A 138 -7.51 -4.36 13.60
N ASP A 139 -8.27 -4.13 14.67
CA ASP A 139 -7.99 -3.10 15.67
C ASP A 139 -6.66 -3.35 16.37
N LYS A 140 -6.40 -4.59 16.79
CA LYS A 140 -5.11 -4.98 17.39
C LYS A 140 -3.94 -4.73 16.45
N ARG A 141 -4.10 -4.95 15.14
CA ARG A 141 -3.05 -4.68 14.14
C ARG A 141 -2.87 -3.20 13.90
N LYS A 142 -3.96 -2.46 13.74
CA LYS A 142 -3.98 -1.01 13.55
C LYS A 142 -3.31 -0.29 14.72
N ALA A 143 -3.70 -0.62 15.95
CA ALA A 143 -3.10 -0.07 17.18
C ALA A 143 -1.59 -0.35 17.30
N ARG A 144 -1.09 -1.40 16.65
CA ARG A 144 0.34 -1.78 16.65
C ARG A 144 1.10 -1.27 15.42
N ASN A 145 0.49 -0.45 14.57
CA ASN A 145 1.07 0.00 13.30
C ASN A 145 1.50 -1.18 12.40
N LYS A 146 0.67 -2.22 12.33
CA LYS A 146 0.95 -3.45 11.56
C LYS A 146 -0.01 -3.67 10.40
N MET A 147 -0.89 -2.72 10.09
CA MET A 147 -1.68 -2.80 8.86
C MET A 147 -0.75 -2.83 7.64
N THR A 148 -1.12 -3.64 6.67
CA THR A 148 -0.33 -3.85 5.46
C THR A 148 -1.25 -3.92 4.26
N GLY A 149 -0.72 -3.53 3.11
CA GLY A 149 -1.32 -3.64 1.80
C GLY A 149 -0.19 -3.44 0.79
N GLU A 150 -0.51 -3.18 -0.47
CA GLU A 150 0.53 -3.00 -1.48
C GLU A 150 1.27 -1.67 -1.29
N TRP A 151 2.27 -1.41 -2.12
CA TRP A 151 3.22 -0.33 -1.93
C TRP A 151 2.91 0.88 -2.80
N VAL A 152 3.07 2.06 -2.22
CA VAL A 152 3.50 3.25 -2.97
C VAL A 152 5.02 3.29 -2.91
N VAL A 153 5.65 3.32 -4.08
CA VAL A 153 7.10 3.48 -4.22
C VAL A 153 7.42 4.95 -4.44
N TYR A 154 8.38 5.49 -3.70
CA TYR A 154 8.71 6.91 -3.74
C TYR A 154 10.19 7.19 -3.51
N ALA A 155 10.64 8.35 -3.97
CA ALA A 155 11.96 8.91 -3.69
C ALA A 155 11.87 10.12 -2.74
N LYS A 156 12.95 10.36 -2.01
CA LYS A 156 13.17 11.59 -1.25
C LYS A 156 14.31 12.35 -1.91
N TYR A 157 14.08 13.60 -2.28
CA TYR A 157 15.09 14.43 -2.93
C TYR A 157 14.86 15.89 -2.58
N ASN A 158 15.91 16.59 -2.13
CA ASN A 158 15.84 18.00 -1.69
C ASN A 158 14.69 18.30 -0.72
N ASP A 159 14.53 17.47 0.33
CA ASP A 159 13.46 17.56 1.34
C ASP A 159 12.02 17.43 0.80
N GLU A 160 11.87 17.02 -0.46
CA GLU A 160 10.59 16.75 -1.09
C GLU A 160 10.37 15.25 -1.32
N LEU A 161 9.10 14.88 -1.46
CA LEU A 161 8.64 13.53 -1.77
C LEU A 161 8.26 13.44 -3.25
N TYR A 162 8.66 12.34 -3.89
CA TYR A 162 8.35 12.04 -5.29
C TYR A 162 7.72 10.66 -5.37
N TYR A 163 6.39 10.57 -5.53
CA TYR A 163 5.65 9.32 -5.67
C TYR A 163 5.75 8.81 -7.11
N LEU A 164 6.28 7.60 -7.28
CA LEU A 164 6.73 7.11 -8.59
C LEU A 164 5.79 6.08 -9.20
N CYS A 165 5.31 5.11 -8.41
CA CYS A 165 4.43 4.06 -8.89
C CYS A 165 3.72 3.35 -7.73
N LEU A 166 2.70 2.56 -8.05
CA LEU A 166 2.19 1.53 -7.16
C LEU A 166 2.80 0.18 -7.55
N ALA A 167 3.05 -0.66 -6.55
CA ALA A 167 3.61 -1.99 -6.76
C ALA A 167 3.03 -2.98 -5.77
N ARG A 168 2.76 -4.20 -6.23
CA ARG A 168 2.43 -5.31 -5.35
C ARG A 168 3.70 -5.94 -4.80
N HIS A 169 3.59 -6.56 -3.63
CA HIS A 169 4.71 -7.27 -2.99
C HIS A 169 5.35 -8.35 -3.88
N ASP A 170 4.60 -8.90 -4.83
CA ASP A 170 5.00 -10.01 -5.68
C ASP A 170 5.26 -9.62 -7.14
N ASP A 171 5.30 -8.31 -7.45
CA ASP A 171 5.66 -7.81 -8.78
C ASP A 171 7.15 -7.98 -9.08
N GLY A 172 7.99 -7.97 -8.05
CA GLY A 172 9.43 -8.19 -8.13
C GLY A 172 10.24 -6.92 -8.45
N ASP A 173 11.38 -6.76 -7.79
CA ASP A 173 12.15 -5.51 -7.79
C ASP A 173 12.61 -5.07 -9.19
N ARG A 174 12.96 -6.03 -10.07
CA ARG A 174 13.35 -5.72 -11.45
C ARG A 174 12.21 -5.09 -12.24
N PHE A 175 11.00 -5.65 -12.13
CA PHE A 175 9.84 -5.10 -12.84
C PHE A 175 9.50 -3.69 -12.35
N ILE A 176 9.56 -3.46 -11.03
CA ILE A 176 9.36 -2.12 -10.45
C ILE A 176 10.43 -1.15 -10.97
N ARG A 177 11.70 -1.58 -10.99
CA ARG A 177 12.83 -0.79 -11.45
C ARG A 177 12.67 -0.38 -12.92
N ASP A 178 12.40 -1.35 -13.79
CA ASP A 178 12.26 -1.13 -15.23
C ASP A 178 11.13 -0.11 -15.52
N ARG A 179 9.99 -0.20 -14.81
CA ARG A 179 8.89 0.77 -14.95
C ARG A 179 9.28 2.19 -14.54
N ILE A 180 10.02 2.33 -13.44
CA ILE A 180 10.47 3.65 -12.96
C ILE A 180 11.48 4.26 -13.94
N GLU A 181 12.43 3.46 -14.43
CA GLU A 181 13.40 3.94 -15.43
C GLU A 181 12.71 4.36 -16.73
N GLN A 182 11.75 3.56 -17.20
CA GLN A 182 11.06 3.82 -18.46
C GLN A 182 10.15 5.06 -18.40
N HIS A 183 9.49 5.32 -17.27
CA HIS A 183 8.40 6.31 -17.22
C HIS A 183 8.64 7.48 -16.27
N CYS A 184 9.59 7.41 -15.34
CA CYS A 184 9.79 8.46 -14.35
C CYS A 184 11.10 9.23 -14.52
N VAL A 185 12.11 8.67 -15.19
CA VAL A 185 13.42 9.32 -15.32
C VAL A 185 13.36 10.59 -16.16
N GLU A 186 12.58 10.62 -17.23
CA GLU A 186 12.39 11.83 -18.05
C GLU A 186 11.68 12.93 -17.26
N GLU A 187 10.66 12.57 -16.48
CA GLU A 187 9.91 13.51 -15.62
C GLU A 187 10.75 14.01 -14.44
N PHE A 188 11.58 13.13 -13.86
CA PHE A 188 12.40 13.38 -12.68
C PHE A 188 13.87 12.96 -12.90
N PRO A 189 14.68 13.79 -13.59
CA PRO A 189 16.04 13.40 -14.01
C PRO A 189 17.00 13.01 -12.89
N PHE A 190 16.78 13.47 -11.65
CA PHE A 190 17.61 13.09 -10.49
C PHE A 190 17.54 11.58 -10.19
N LEU A 191 16.47 10.90 -10.66
CA LEU A 191 16.32 9.47 -10.50
C LEU A 191 17.46 8.70 -11.18
N SER A 192 17.96 9.15 -12.33
CA SER A 192 19.10 8.49 -13.00
C SER A 192 20.29 8.32 -12.06
N SER A 193 20.67 9.38 -11.35
CA SER A 193 21.78 9.34 -10.39
C SER A 193 21.44 8.52 -9.16
N LEU A 194 20.22 8.65 -8.62
CA LEU A 194 19.77 7.89 -7.45
C LEU A 194 19.80 6.39 -7.71
N LEU A 195 19.38 5.99 -8.91
CA LEU A 195 19.20 4.63 -9.36
C LEU A 195 20.51 4.00 -9.90
N SER A 196 21.46 4.82 -10.37
CA SER A 196 22.79 4.37 -10.83
C SER A 196 23.76 4.04 -9.70
N ASN A 197 23.45 4.42 -8.46
CA ASN A 197 24.25 4.06 -7.29
C ASN A 197 24.12 2.55 -6.99
N GLU A 198 24.80 1.72 -7.79
CA GLU A 198 25.41 0.52 -7.26
C GLU A 198 26.20 0.94 -6.02
N CYS A 199 26.01 0.24 -4.90
CA CYS A 199 26.73 0.52 -3.67
C CYS A 199 28.23 0.72 -3.97
N VAL A 200 28.72 1.96 -3.95
CA VAL A 200 30.09 2.17 -3.52
C VAL A 200 30.09 1.74 -2.05
N SER A 201 30.81 0.64 -1.84
CA SER A 201 31.04 -0.12 -0.61
C SER A 201 30.98 0.68 0.69
#